data_AF-A0A525JLF8-F1
#
_entry.id   AF-A0A525JLF8-F1
#
_cell.length_a   1.000
_cell.length_b   1.000
_cell.length_c   1.000
_cell.angle_alpha   90.00
_cell.angle_beta   90.00
_cell.angle_gamma   90.00
#
_symmetry.space_group_name_H-M   'P 1'
#
loop_
_entity.id
_entity.type
_entity.pdbx_description
1 polymer ?
#
loop_
_entity_poly.entity_id
_entity_poly.type
_entity_poly.pdbx_seq_one_letter_code
_entity_poly.pdbx_strand_id
1 'polypeptide(L)' 'MPPSARQITPADLIPDADYAKQRRERRVALLPIKRLRRIELGPVCTLIFENYDTMLFQVQEMLLTERGGPEQVP' A
#
# COMPACT_ATOMS: atom_id res chain seq x y z
N MET A 1 7.32 -2.94 8.18
CA MET A 1 8.27 -3.96 8.66
C MET A 1 9.07 -4.34 7.46
N PRO A 2 10.34 -3.98 7.46
CA PRO A 2 10.87 -3.31 6.31
C PRO A 2 11.52 -4.34 5.40
N PRO A 3 12.25 -3.99 4.35
CA PRO A 3 13.43 -4.80 4.19
C PRO A 3 14.28 -4.58 5.47
N SER A 4 14.59 -3.33 5.82
CA SER A 4 15.27 -2.95 7.09
C SER A 4 14.92 -1.56 7.67
N ALA A 5 14.63 -0.54 6.83
CA ALA A 5 14.48 0.87 7.25
C ALA A 5 13.05 1.41 7.51
N ARG A 6 11.99 0.69 7.11
CA ARG A 6 10.57 1.10 7.14
C ARG A 6 10.28 2.35 6.31
N GLN A 7 11.04 2.54 5.24
CA GLN A 7 10.94 3.66 4.32
C GLN A 7 10.63 3.13 2.92
N ILE A 8 9.69 3.78 2.24
CA ILE A 8 9.41 3.56 0.81
C ILE A 8 10.26 4.56 0.04
N THR A 9 10.94 4.10 -0.99
CA THR A 9 11.76 4.92 -1.89
C THR A 9 11.22 4.85 -3.31
N PRO A 10 11.64 5.76 -4.22
CA PRO A 10 11.26 5.67 -5.62
C PRO A 10 11.61 4.32 -6.27
N ALA A 11 12.67 3.65 -5.80
CA ALA A 11 13.10 2.35 -6.33
C ALA A 11 12.14 1.20 -5.99
N ASP A 12 11.26 1.38 -5.00
CA ASP A 12 10.23 0.41 -4.61
C ASP A 12 8.95 0.54 -5.45
N LEU A 13 8.84 1.64 -6.22
CA LEU A 13 7.68 1.95 -7.03
C LEU A 13 7.85 1.41 -8.45
N ILE A 14 6.73 0.96 -9.02
CA ILE A 14 6.64 0.58 -10.43
C ILE A 14 5.79 1.62 -11.19
N PRO A 15 5.94 1.73 -12.52
CA PRO A 15 5.12 2.63 -13.33
C PRO A 15 3.63 2.33 -13.22
N ASP A 16 2.79 3.37 -13.29
CA ASP A 16 1.33 3.26 -13.19
C ASP A 16 0.73 2.23 -14.15
N ALA A 17 1.24 2.15 -15.37
CA ALA A 17 0.78 1.21 -16.38
C ALA A 17 1.01 -0.26 -15.97
N ASP A 18 2.11 -0.53 -15.26
CA ASP A 18 2.43 -1.87 -14.77
C ASP A 18 1.74 -2.17 -13.45
N TYR A 19 1.61 -1.16 -12.58
CA TYR A 19 0.82 -1.27 -11.37
C TYR A 19 -0.65 -1.55 -11.68
N ALA A 20 -1.25 -0.87 -12.66
CA ALA A 20 -2.63 -1.09 -13.08
C ALA A 20 -2.91 -2.54 -13.49
N LYS A 21 -1.95 -3.20 -14.16
CA LYS A 21 -2.07 -4.63 -14.54
C LYS A 21 -2.05 -5.56 -13.32
N GLN A 22 -1.22 -5.25 -12.33
CA GLN A 22 -0.99 -6.08 -11.14
C GLN A 22 -1.92 -5.72 -9.96
N ARG A 23 -2.64 -4.59 -10.04
CA ARG A 23 -3.44 -4.00 -8.95
C ARG A 23 -4.38 -5.01 -8.29
N ARG A 24 -5.10 -5.78 -9.10
CA ARG A 24 -6.06 -6.78 -8.62
C ARG A 24 -5.38 -7.87 -7.82
N GLU A 25 -4.28 -8.41 -8.33
CA GLU A 25 -3.52 -9.48 -7.69
C GLU A 25 -2.90 -9.01 -6.37
N ARG A 26 -2.24 -7.85 -6.39
CA ARG A 26 -1.66 -7.23 -5.18
C ARG A 26 -2.73 -6.98 -4.11
N ARG A 27 -3.91 -6.51 -4.50
CA ARG A 27 -5.04 -6.33 -3.57
C ARG A 27 -5.47 -7.64 -2.92
N VAL A 28 -5.59 -8.72 -3.70
CA VAL A 28 -5.94 -10.05 -3.18
C VAL A 28 -4.87 -10.57 -2.22
N ALA A 29 -3.60 -10.41 -2.56
CA ALA A 29 -2.47 -10.81 -1.70
C ALA A 29 -2.46 -10.05 -0.35
N LEU A 30 -2.93 -8.80 -0.32
CA LEU A 30 -2.96 -7.99 0.91
C LEU A 30 -4.15 -8.29 1.83
N LEU A 31 -5.24 -8.88 1.33
CA LEU A 31 -6.40 -9.21 2.17
C LEU A 31 -6.05 -10.06 3.40
N PRO A 32 -5.33 -11.20 3.29
CA PRO A 32 -4.95 -11.98 4.47
C PRO A 32 -4.01 -11.22 5.40
N ILE A 33 -3.13 -10.38 4.86
CA ILE A 33 -2.19 -9.56 5.64
C ILE A 33 -2.95 -8.51 6.46
N LYS A 34 -3.89 -7.78 5.83
CA LYS A 34 -4.71 -6.76 6.50
C LYS A 34 -5.62 -7.38 7.56
N ARG A 35 -6.14 -8.59 7.34
CA ARG A 35 -6.98 -9.29 8.32
C ARG A 35 -6.25 -9.54 9.64
N LEU A 36 -4.97 -9.92 9.59
CA LEU A 36 -4.15 -10.16 10.78
C LEU A 36 -3.72 -8.86 11.51
N ARG A 37 -3.97 -7.70 10.90
CA ARG A 37 -3.55 -6.37 11.38
C ARG A 37 -4.72 -5.50 11.80
N ARG A 38 -5.93 -6.05 11.76
CA ARG A 38 -7.18 -5.34 12.08
C ARG A 38 -7.58 -5.64 13.52
N ILE A 39 -7.78 -4.60 14.32
CA ILE A 39 -8.35 -4.68 15.66
C ILE A 39 -9.59 -3.79 15.70
N GLU A 40 -10.72 -4.35 16.13
CA GLU A 40 -11.94 -3.58 16.32
C GLU A 40 -11.92 -2.91 17.70
N LEU A 41 -12.19 -1.60 17.73
CA LEU A 41 -12.29 -0.81 18.94
C LEU A 41 -13.76 -0.42 19.15
N GLY A 42 -14.51 -1.34 19.76
CA GLY A 42 -15.95 -1.21 19.88
C GLY A 42 -16.66 -1.27 18.52
N PRO A 43 -17.91 -0.77 18.42
CA PRO A 43 -18.78 -1.02 17.27
C PRO A 43 -18.49 -0.14 16.04
N VAL A 44 -17.76 0.97 16.19
CA VAL A 44 -17.64 2.01 15.15
C VAL A 44 -16.21 2.43 14.84
N CYS A 45 -15.21 1.82 15.48
CA CYS A 45 -13.80 2.13 15.25
C CYS A 45 -13.03 0.86 14.93
N THR A 46 -12.08 0.97 14.01
CA THR A 46 -11.18 -0.12 13.64
C THR A 46 -9.78 0.43 13.52
N LEU A 47 -8.84 -0.18 14.23
CA LEU A 47 -7.42 0.10 14.15
C LEU A 47 -6.79 -0.88 13.15
N ILE A 48 -6.06 -0.36 12.18
CA ILE A 48 -5.30 -1.16 11.22
C ILE A 48 -3.83 -0.86 11.43
N PHE A 49 -3.06 -1.89 11.83
CA PHE A 49 -1.63 -1.78 12.05
C PHE A 49 -0.87 -1.92 10.73
N GLU A 50 -0.49 -0.79 10.13
CA GLU A 50 0.18 -0.78 8.84
C GLU A 50 1.57 -1.45 8.86
N ASN A 51 1.94 -2.06 7.75
CA ASN A 51 3.29 -2.57 7.50
C ASN A 51 3.84 -2.02 6.19
N TYR A 52 4.98 -2.57 5.75
CA TYR A 52 5.62 -2.06 4.54
C TYR A 52 4.74 -2.31 3.31
N ASP A 53 4.23 -3.53 3.15
CA ASP A 53 3.44 -3.93 1.98
C ASP A 53 2.11 -3.17 1.88
N THR A 54 1.44 -2.94 3.01
CA THR A 54 0.17 -2.21 3.03
C THR A 54 0.36 -0.73 2.71
N MET A 55 1.43 -0.11 3.25
CA MET A 55 1.81 1.26 2.92
C MET A 55 2.24 1.40 1.46
N LEU A 56 3.08 0.50 0.94
CA LEU A 56 3.55 0.54 -0.45
C LEU A 56 2.38 0.44 -1.43
N PHE A 57 1.41 -0.42 -1.13
CA PHE A 57 0.18 -0.51 -1.92
C PHE A 57 -0.66 0.76 -1.85
N GLN A 58 -0.81 1.37 -0.68
CA GLN A 58 -1.54 2.65 -0.55
C GLN A 58 -0.88 3.77 -1.35
N VAL A 59 0.46 3.88 -1.31
CA VAL A 59 1.21 4.87 -2.10
C VAL A 59 0.97 4.66 -3.60
N GLN A 60 1.08 3.42 -4.08
CA GLN A 60 0.82 3.07 -5.48
C GLN A 60 -0.64 3.31 -5.92
N GLU A 61 -1.62 3.04 -5.05
CA GLU A 61 -3.03 3.38 -5.32
C GLU A 61 -3.22 4.90 -5.48
N MET A 62 -2.57 5.71 -4.66
CA MET A 62 -2.65 7.17 -4.75
C MET A 62 -2.02 7.68 -6.04
N LEU A 63 -0.80 7.25 -6.37
CA LEU A 63 -0.12 7.65 -7.61
C LEU A 63 -0.96 7.32 -8.86
N LEU A 64 -1.49 6.09 -8.94
CA LEU A 64 -2.33 5.66 -10.05
C LEU A 64 -3.64 6.46 -10.16
N THR A 65 -4.26 6.79 -9.02
CA THR A 65 -5.56 7.46 -8.99
C THR A 65 -5.43 8.95 -9.33
N GLU A 66 -4.44 9.61 -8.75
CA GLU A 66 -4.19 11.04 -8.91
C GLU A 66 -3.46 11.36 -10.23
N ARG A 67 -2.91 10.34 -10.91
CA ARG A 67 -2.02 10.49 -12.07
C ARG A 67 -0.84 11.41 -11.75
N GLY A 68 -0.38 11.31 -10.51
CA GLY A 68 0.77 12.03 -9.99
C GLY A 68 2.01 11.65 -10.74
N GLY A 69 2.48 12.53 -11.60
CA GLY A 69 3.78 12.36 -12.23
C GLY A 69 4.93 12.36 -11.20
N PRO A 70 6.18 12.56 -11.65
CA PRO A 70 7.37 12.48 -10.79
C PRO A 70 7.35 13.42 -9.58
N GLU A 71 6.51 14.46 -9.57
CA GLU A 71 6.37 15.41 -8.46
C GLU A 71 5.69 14.82 -7.21
N GLN A 72 4.99 13.69 -7.33
CA GLN A 72 4.27 13.04 -6.22
C GLN A 72 4.99 11.80 -5.66
N VAL A 73 6.17 11.49 -6.20
CA VAL A 73 7.00 10.38 -5.76
C VAL A 73 7.78 10.80 -4.50
N PRO A 74 7.73 10.01 -3.39
CA PRO A 74 8.39 10.34 -2.12
C PRO A 74 9.92 10.29 -2.15
#